data_AF-A0A960XC18-F1
#
_entry.id   AF-A0A960XC18-F1
#
_cell.length_a   1.000
_cell.length_b   1.000
_cell.length_c   1.000
_cell.angle_alpha   90.00
_cell.angle_beta   90.00
_cell.angle_gamma   90.00
#
_symmetry.space_group_name_H-M   'P 1'
#
loop_
_entity.id
_entity.type
_entity.pdbx_description
1 polymer ?
#
loop_
_entity_poly.entity_id
_entity_poly.type
_entity_poly.pdbx_seq_one_letter_code
_entity_poly.pdbx_strand_id
1 'polypeptide(L)'
;MSTNSDTIIQVFSDFSSNKSAILKILQKKCSKQVIFSGILGNYTGPLEIYRVLNLYHEILPIKSIKILKERSYKNIMQFDGIVHMIHCRRLPKELAPIISKPSASQLLEILTQLAPTKQTIQMRVEVSYVKEKGKVVFININTDLIAIVQQLTQNPDAYAPVIDHIQSIQSQFHEKLTPMEVQSLAFSLCGFSSKQSASYLLLSRRTIETYLQQAHLKIGCRTKGECLEIMYKNTLIQRFQNLCQQIIDNPRAVIRSVCNE
;
A
#
# COMPACT_ATOMS: atom_id res chain seq x y z
N MET A 1 -12.06 23.05 15.95
CA MET A 1 -12.83 21.81 15.66
C MET A 1 -12.02 20.63 16.18
N SER A 2 -12.45 19.98 17.25
CA SER A 2 -11.75 18.82 17.82
C SER A 2 -11.80 17.67 16.82
N THR A 3 -10.64 17.25 16.32
CA THR A 3 -10.53 16.09 15.45
C THR A 3 -10.95 14.86 16.23
N ASN A 4 -12.12 14.31 15.90
CA ASN A 4 -12.45 12.92 16.22
C ASN A 4 -11.38 12.07 15.53
N SER A 5 -10.27 11.81 16.23
CA SER A 5 -9.15 11.01 15.69
C SER A 5 -9.72 9.69 15.21
N ASP A 6 -9.69 9.49 13.90
CA ASP A 6 -10.43 8.40 13.28
C ASP A 6 -9.87 7.05 13.77
N THR A 7 -10.77 6.12 14.05
CA THR A 7 -10.54 4.99 14.97
C THR A 7 -9.31 4.11 14.65
N ILE A 8 -8.93 3.99 13.38
CA ILE A 8 -7.78 3.18 12.96
C ILE A 8 -6.45 3.90 13.22
N ILE A 9 -6.41 5.22 13.06
CA ILE A 9 -5.25 6.03 13.44
C ILE A 9 -5.00 5.86 14.94
N GLN A 10 -6.09 5.86 15.73
CA GLN A 10 -6.02 5.65 17.16
C GLN A 10 -5.50 4.24 17.53
N VAL A 11 -5.87 3.20 16.77
CA VAL A 11 -5.28 1.86 16.94
C VAL A 11 -3.76 1.91 16.77
N PHE A 12 -3.25 2.61 15.77
CA PHE A 12 -1.80 2.70 15.54
C PHE A 12 -1.10 3.59 16.57
N SER A 13 -1.68 4.71 16.99
CA SER A 13 -1.08 5.59 18.01
C SER A 13 -1.03 4.93 19.38
N ASP A 14 -2.10 4.22 19.75
CA ASP A 14 -2.30 3.65 21.08
C ASP A 14 -1.65 2.24 21.20
N PHE A 15 -1.06 1.74 20.11
CA PHE A 15 -0.35 0.46 20.11
C PHE A 15 0.80 0.42 21.12
N SER A 16 1.39 1.57 21.41
CA SER A 16 2.46 1.74 22.39
C SER A 16 1.99 1.71 23.86
N SER A 17 0.71 2.01 24.12
CA SER A 17 0.22 2.31 25.47
C SER A 17 -0.82 1.33 26.01
N ASN A 18 -1.60 0.64 25.16
CA ASN A 18 -2.63 -0.30 25.65
C ASN A 18 -2.99 -1.45 24.68
N LYS A 19 -2.17 -2.51 24.66
CA LYS A 19 -2.41 -3.71 23.85
C LYS A 19 -3.81 -4.33 24.03
N SER A 20 -4.30 -4.36 25.26
CA SER A 20 -5.61 -4.97 25.60
C SER A 20 -6.80 -4.19 25.02
N ALA A 21 -6.66 -2.87 24.84
CA ALA A 21 -7.70 -2.02 24.26
C ALA A 21 -7.81 -2.21 22.74
N ILE A 22 -6.71 -2.56 22.07
CA ILE A 22 -6.66 -2.63 20.61
C ILE A 22 -7.57 -3.73 20.06
N LEU A 23 -7.52 -4.94 20.63
CA LEU A 23 -8.40 -6.02 20.20
C LEU A 23 -9.87 -5.64 20.37
N LYS A 24 -10.22 -4.97 21.48
CA LYS A 24 -11.58 -4.47 21.72
C LYS A 24 -11.99 -3.41 20.68
N ILE A 25 -11.08 -2.50 20.32
CA ILE A 25 -11.31 -1.51 19.27
C ILE A 25 -11.54 -2.20 17.92
N LEU A 26 -10.68 -3.12 17.51
CA LEU A 26 -10.81 -3.89 16.27
C LEU A 26 -12.13 -4.66 16.23
N GLN A 27 -12.50 -5.38 17.30
CA GLN A 27 -13.78 -6.09 17.39
C GLN A 27 -15.00 -5.16 17.33
N LYS A 28 -14.91 -3.98 17.96
CA LYS A 28 -16.00 -3.00 17.98
C LYS A 28 -16.16 -2.31 16.63
N LYS A 29 -15.08 -2.09 15.88
CA LYS A 29 -15.06 -1.13 14.77
C LYS A 29 -14.85 -1.77 13.40
N CYS A 30 -14.26 -2.96 13.36
CA CYS A 30 -14.15 -3.74 12.14
C CYS A 30 -15.33 -4.69 11.97
N SER A 31 -15.59 -5.12 10.74
CA SER A 31 -16.49 -6.23 10.45
C SER A 31 -15.85 -7.55 10.92
N LYS A 32 -16.66 -8.61 11.08
CA LYS A 32 -16.12 -9.93 11.43
C LYS A 32 -15.21 -10.52 10.35
N GLN A 33 -15.40 -10.09 9.10
CA GLN A 33 -14.67 -10.54 7.91
C GLN A 33 -13.72 -9.45 7.39
N VAL A 34 -13.29 -8.53 8.25
CA VAL A 34 -12.35 -7.47 7.84
C VAL A 34 -11.08 -8.10 7.28
N ILE A 35 -10.60 -7.59 6.15
CA ILE A 35 -9.34 -8.02 5.56
C ILE A 35 -8.28 -6.96 5.88
N PHE A 36 -7.15 -7.40 6.39
CA PHE A 36 -5.95 -6.60 6.55
C PHE A 36 -4.92 -7.04 5.52
N SER A 37 -4.35 -6.10 4.80
CA SER A 37 -3.24 -6.30 3.89
C SER A 37 -2.04 -5.48 4.35
N GLY A 38 -0.87 -6.11 4.40
CA GLY A 38 0.38 -5.45 4.74
C GLY A 38 1.58 -6.25 4.26
N ILE A 39 2.77 -5.88 4.74
CA ILE A 39 4.04 -6.49 4.33
C ILE A 39 4.03 -8.02 4.50
N LEU A 40 3.52 -8.49 5.64
CA LEU A 40 3.52 -9.91 6.02
C LEU A 40 2.40 -10.73 5.36
N GLY A 41 1.55 -10.10 4.55
CA GLY A 41 0.48 -10.77 3.81
C GLY A 41 -0.92 -10.28 4.19
N ASN A 42 -1.90 -11.15 3.93
CA ASN A 42 -3.31 -10.87 4.11
C ASN A 42 -3.87 -11.66 5.30
N TYR A 43 -4.64 -11.00 6.15
CA TYR A 43 -5.22 -11.58 7.36
C TYR A 43 -6.68 -11.21 7.49
N THR A 44 -7.50 -12.18 7.89
CA THR A 44 -8.95 -11.99 7.95
C THR A 44 -9.44 -12.06 9.39
N GLY A 45 -10.22 -11.07 9.78
CA GLY A 45 -10.89 -10.99 11.07
C GLY A 45 -10.08 -10.25 12.14
N PRO A 46 -10.76 -9.60 13.11
CA PRO A 46 -10.10 -8.75 14.11
C PRO A 46 -9.00 -9.42 14.94
N LEU A 47 -9.14 -10.72 15.24
CA LEU A 47 -8.20 -11.46 16.07
C LEU A 47 -6.87 -11.70 15.34
N GLU A 48 -6.91 -12.12 14.08
CA GLU A 48 -5.71 -12.34 13.28
C GLU A 48 -4.97 -11.02 13.03
N ILE A 49 -5.71 -9.96 12.73
CA ILE A 49 -5.15 -8.60 12.61
C ILE A 49 -4.42 -8.19 13.89
N TYR A 50 -5.07 -8.39 15.04
CA TYR A 50 -4.46 -8.09 16.34
C TYR A 50 -3.17 -8.89 16.58
N ARG A 51 -3.18 -10.20 16.28
CA ARG A 51 -2.00 -11.07 16.43
C ARG A 51 -0.82 -10.55 15.62
N VAL A 52 -1.06 -10.20 14.37
CA VAL A 52 -0.03 -9.69 13.45
C VAL A 52 0.49 -8.32 13.89
N LEU A 53 -0.40 -7.39 14.25
CA LEU A 53 0.00 -6.08 14.72
C LEU A 53 0.78 -6.16 16.05
N ASN A 54 0.39 -7.07 16.96
CA ASN A 54 1.15 -7.31 18.18
C ASN A 54 2.55 -7.88 17.88
N LEU A 55 2.65 -8.78 16.91
CA LEU A 55 3.93 -9.33 16.48
C LEU A 55 4.85 -8.23 15.90
N TYR A 56 4.32 -7.36 15.03
CA TYR A 56 5.07 -6.18 14.56
C TYR A 56 5.55 -5.32 15.73
N HIS A 57 4.69 -5.05 16.71
CA HIS A 57 5.04 -4.22 17.85
C HIS A 57 6.09 -4.87 18.76
N GLU A 58 6.17 -6.20 18.84
CA GLU A 58 7.22 -6.87 19.60
C GLU A 58 8.59 -6.80 18.92
N ILE A 59 8.61 -6.80 17.59
CA ILE A 59 9.83 -6.75 16.77
C ILE A 59 10.31 -5.31 16.62
N LEU A 60 9.38 -4.43 16.24
CA LEU A 60 9.56 -3.01 15.96
C LEU A 60 8.59 -2.19 16.83
N PRO A 61 8.82 -2.06 18.16
CA PRO A 61 8.00 -1.20 19.00
C PRO A 61 7.90 0.22 18.45
N ILE A 62 6.66 0.69 18.31
CA ILE A 62 6.36 2.05 17.87
C ILE A 62 6.66 3.02 19.01
N LYS A 63 7.57 3.96 18.78
CA LYS A 63 7.85 5.09 19.68
C LYS A 63 6.86 6.23 19.48
N SER A 64 6.62 6.59 18.22
CA SER A 64 5.75 7.71 17.89
C SER A 64 5.23 7.60 16.46
N ILE A 65 4.09 8.25 16.22
CA ILE A 65 3.49 8.38 14.89
C ILE A 65 3.21 9.84 14.65
N LYS A 66 3.67 10.36 13.51
CA LYS A 66 3.34 11.68 13.01
C LYS A 66 2.49 11.54 11.76
N ILE A 67 1.25 11.99 11.84
CA ILE A 67 0.36 12.06 10.67
C ILE A 67 0.79 13.25 9.84
N LEU A 68 1.07 13.03 8.56
CA LEU A 68 1.46 14.07 7.61
C LEU A 68 0.25 14.59 6.85
N LYS A 69 -0.61 13.68 6.39
CA LYS A 69 -1.76 14.02 5.56
C LYS A 69 -2.87 13.01 5.81
N GLU A 70 -4.09 13.51 5.87
CA GLU A 70 -5.30 12.68 5.93
C GLU A 70 -6.18 13.04 4.73
N ARG A 71 -6.78 12.03 4.11
CA ARG A 71 -7.69 12.16 2.98
C ARG A 71 -8.90 11.27 3.23
N SER A 72 -10.07 11.82 2.97
CA SER A 72 -11.33 11.09 3.00
C SER A 72 -11.97 11.15 1.62
N TYR A 73 -12.37 10.00 1.11
CA TYR A 73 -13.14 9.90 -0.13
C TYR A 73 -14.27 8.89 0.04
N LYS A 74 -15.49 9.39 0.16
CA LYS A 74 -16.71 8.59 0.41
C LYS A 74 -16.53 7.69 1.63
N ASN A 75 -16.31 6.41 1.39
CA ASN A 75 -16.16 5.38 2.40
C ASN A 75 -14.72 4.89 2.56
N ILE A 76 -13.77 5.53 1.86
CA ILE A 76 -12.34 5.27 1.95
C ILE A 76 -11.70 6.38 2.77
N MET A 77 -10.88 5.98 3.71
CA MET A 77 -9.99 6.88 4.46
C MET A 77 -8.56 6.50 4.14
N GLN A 78 -7.72 7.49 3.94
CA GLN A 78 -6.29 7.31 3.72
C GLN A 78 -5.52 8.29 4.61
N PHE A 79 -4.43 7.82 5.21
CA PHE A 79 -3.47 8.71 5.84
C PHE A 79 -2.04 8.36 5.45
N ASP A 80 -1.26 9.42 5.25
CA ASP A 80 0.17 9.37 5.07
C ASP A 80 0.82 9.76 6.40
N GLY A 81 1.77 8.97 6.88
CA GLY A 81 2.41 9.19 8.17
C GLY A 81 3.87 8.81 8.22
N ILE A 82 4.53 9.23 9.28
CA ILE A 82 5.87 8.79 9.66
C ILE A 82 5.75 8.06 10.99
N VAL A 83 6.23 6.83 11.04
CA VAL A 83 6.29 6.02 12.24
C VAL A 83 7.75 5.90 12.66
N HIS A 84 8.05 6.24 13.91
CA HIS A 84 9.34 5.97 14.52
C HIS A 84 9.25 4.68 15.31
N MET A 85 10.15 3.74 15.04
CA MET A 85 10.18 2.43 15.70
C MET A 85 11.59 2.12 16.20
N ILE A 86 11.71 1.13 17.09
CA ILE A 86 13.01 0.63 17.55
C ILE A 86 13.16 -0.82 17.08
N HIS A 87 14.28 -1.19 16.49
CA HIS A 87 14.52 -2.60 16.17
C HIS A 87 14.98 -3.38 17.41
N CYS A 88 14.02 -4.02 18.08
CA CYS A 88 14.22 -4.61 19.40
C CYS A 88 14.39 -6.12 19.40
N ARG A 89 13.85 -6.82 18.40
CA ARG A 89 13.94 -8.29 18.23
C ARG A 89 14.14 -8.64 16.75
N ARG A 90 14.74 -9.81 16.51
CA ARG A 90 14.87 -10.40 15.16
C ARG A 90 13.48 -10.73 14.59
N LEU A 91 13.30 -10.54 13.28
CA LEU A 91 12.09 -10.99 12.60
C LEU A 91 12.04 -12.53 12.57
N PRO A 92 10.94 -13.18 13.01
CA PRO A 92 10.78 -14.63 12.94
C PRO A 92 10.84 -15.12 11.49
N LYS A 93 11.52 -16.25 11.25
CA LYS A 93 11.59 -16.88 9.92
C LYS A 93 10.23 -17.39 9.46
N GLU A 94 9.32 -17.73 10.37
CA GLU A 94 7.96 -18.20 10.03
C GLU A 94 7.09 -17.09 9.40
N LEU A 95 7.56 -15.85 9.37
CA LEU A 95 6.93 -14.74 8.65
C LEU A 95 7.34 -14.63 7.18
N ALA A 96 8.44 -15.26 6.77
CA ALA A 96 8.94 -15.26 5.40
C ALA A 96 8.08 -16.06 4.39
N PRO A 97 7.43 -17.20 4.72
CA PRO A 97 6.72 -18.02 3.74
C PRO A 97 5.26 -17.62 3.49
N ILE A 98 4.71 -16.60 4.15
CA ILE A 98 3.31 -16.15 3.96
C ILE A 98 3.17 -15.23 2.70
N ILE A 99 4.26 -15.03 1.96
CA ILE A 99 4.42 -13.92 1.01
C ILE A 99 4.42 -14.45 -0.42
N SER A 100 3.42 -14.03 -1.22
CA SER A 100 3.30 -14.36 -2.65
C SER A 100 4.06 -13.39 -3.58
N LYS A 101 5.04 -12.63 -3.07
CA LYS A 101 5.78 -11.61 -3.83
C LYS A 101 7.30 -11.86 -3.82
N PRO A 102 7.94 -12.08 -4.97
CA PRO A 102 9.38 -12.33 -5.08
C PRO A 102 10.27 -11.18 -4.61
N SER A 103 9.81 -9.93 -4.75
CA SER A 103 10.58 -8.73 -4.42
C SER A 103 10.58 -8.36 -2.93
N ALA A 104 9.51 -8.71 -2.21
CA ALA A 104 9.42 -8.47 -0.76
C ALA A 104 10.12 -9.58 0.04
N SER A 105 10.15 -10.82 -0.48
CA SER A 105 10.71 -11.97 0.21
C SER A 105 12.23 -11.83 0.45
N GLN A 106 12.99 -11.30 -0.50
CA GLN A 106 14.43 -11.09 -0.36
C GLN A 106 14.78 -9.99 0.66
N LEU A 107 14.07 -8.85 0.64
CA LEU A 107 14.26 -7.80 1.65
C LEU A 107 13.86 -8.30 3.05
N LEU A 108 12.80 -9.09 3.15
CA LEU A 108 12.38 -9.68 4.42
C LEU A 108 13.37 -10.75 4.90
N GLU A 109 13.98 -11.51 4.00
CA GLU A 109 15.03 -12.44 4.35
C GLU A 109 16.21 -11.72 5.02
N ILE A 110 16.67 -10.61 4.45
CA ILE A 110 17.68 -9.74 5.07
C ILE A 110 17.23 -9.33 6.48
N LEU A 111 15.99 -8.85 6.62
CA LEU A 111 15.45 -8.45 7.94
C LEU A 111 15.35 -9.60 8.94
N THR A 112 15.08 -10.84 8.51
CA THR A 112 15.04 -12.02 9.40
C THR A 112 16.42 -12.47 9.86
N GLN A 113 17.48 -12.14 9.12
CA GLN A 113 18.86 -12.48 9.49
C GLN A 113 19.47 -11.45 10.45
N LEU A 114 19.01 -10.21 10.39
CA LEU A 114 19.51 -9.12 11.24
C LEU A 114 19.29 -9.42 12.73
N ALA A 115 20.35 -9.24 13.50
CA ALA A 115 20.28 -9.20 14.95
C ALA A 115 19.57 -7.90 15.40
N PRO A 116 18.99 -7.86 16.61
CA PRO A 116 18.40 -6.63 17.14
C PRO A 116 19.43 -5.50 17.21
N THR A 117 19.23 -4.45 16.42
CA THR A 117 20.19 -3.34 16.32
C THR A 117 19.99 -2.30 17.41
N LYS A 118 18.83 -2.29 18.08
CA LYS A 118 18.36 -1.23 19.01
C LYS A 118 18.32 0.17 18.42
N GLN A 119 18.53 0.28 17.10
CA GLN A 119 18.47 1.56 16.39
C GLN A 119 17.03 2.03 16.28
N THR A 120 16.85 3.35 16.35
CA THR A 120 15.57 3.97 16.02
C THR A 120 15.51 4.13 14.51
N ILE A 121 14.47 3.60 13.89
CA ILE A 121 14.20 3.72 12.46
C ILE A 121 12.99 4.57 12.21
N GLN A 122 13.00 5.26 11.08
CA GLN A 122 11.91 6.07 10.58
C GLN A 122 11.29 5.38 9.36
N MET A 123 9.99 5.12 9.41
CA MET A 123 9.26 4.50 8.31
C MET A 123 8.16 5.43 7.84
N ARG A 124 8.13 5.71 6.53
CA ARG A 124 6.94 6.30 5.91
C ARG A 124 5.90 5.21 5.75
N VAL A 125 4.69 5.49 6.23
CA VAL A 125 3.54 4.59 6.11
C VAL A 125 2.44 5.29 5.36
N GLU A 126 1.77 4.54 4.52
CA GLU A 126 0.51 4.92 3.92
C GLU A 126 -0.51 3.88 4.33
N VAL A 127 -1.56 4.32 5.02
CA VAL A 127 -2.60 3.44 5.50
C VAL A 127 -3.90 3.86 4.87
N SER A 128 -4.58 2.90 4.25
CA SER A 128 -5.90 3.09 3.68
C SER A 128 -6.88 2.09 4.29
N TYR A 129 -8.09 2.51 4.63
CA TYR A 129 -9.15 1.60 5.06
C TYR A 129 -10.50 1.96 4.47
N VAL A 130 -11.33 0.93 4.29
CA VAL A 130 -12.67 1.04 3.71
C VAL A 130 -13.70 0.77 4.78
N LYS A 131 -14.70 1.65 4.89
CA LYS A 131 -15.86 1.51 5.75
C LYS A 131 -17.07 1.06 4.94
N GLU A 132 -17.88 0.16 5.48
CA GLU A 132 -19.20 -0.20 4.97
C GLU A 132 -20.16 -0.30 6.15
N LYS A 133 -21.33 0.35 6.05
CA LYS A 133 -22.35 0.39 7.12
C LYS A 133 -21.75 0.73 8.49
N GLY A 134 -20.80 1.68 8.51
CA GLY A 134 -20.12 2.15 9.73
C GLY A 134 -19.05 1.21 10.29
N LYS A 135 -18.73 0.09 9.62
CA LYS A 135 -17.70 -0.87 10.04
C LYS A 135 -16.54 -0.88 9.05
N VAL A 136 -15.32 -1.03 9.54
CA VAL A 136 -14.14 -1.22 8.67
C VAL A 136 -14.16 -2.63 8.09
N VAL A 137 -14.16 -2.75 6.76
CA VAL A 137 -14.16 -4.03 6.04
C VAL A 137 -12.81 -4.35 5.40
N PHE A 138 -11.96 -3.34 5.22
CA PHE A 138 -10.64 -3.51 4.64
C PHE A 138 -9.66 -2.52 5.26
N ILE A 139 -8.44 -2.97 5.54
CA ILE A 139 -7.31 -2.17 6.00
C ILE A 139 -6.11 -2.56 5.14
N ASN A 140 -5.39 -1.59 4.61
CA ASN A 140 -4.14 -1.80 3.90
C ASN A 140 -3.07 -0.87 4.47
N ILE A 141 -1.91 -1.42 4.79
CA ILE A 141 -0.71 -0.68 5.20
C ILE A 141 0.34 -0.89 4.12
N ASN A 142 0.72 0.19 3.46
CA ASN A 142 1.88 0.25 2.60
C ASN A 142 3.05 0.89 3.34
N THR A 143 4.23 0.32 3.18
CA THR A 143 5.45 0.73 3.90
C THR A 143 6.64 0.65 2.97
N ASP A 144 7.60 1.55 3.18
CA ASP A 144 8.88 1.51 2.47
C ASP A 144 9.85 0.52 3.14
N LEU A 145 9.81 -0.74 2.70
CA LEU A 145 10.72 -1.79 3.19
C LEU A 145 12.19 -1.52 2.85
N ILE A 146 12.46 -0.88 1.71
CA ILE A 146 13.82 -0.54 1.28
C ILE A 146 14.42 0.43 2.29
N ALA A 147 13.69 1.49 2.64
CA ALA A 147 14.14 2.46 3.63
C ALA A 147 14.41 1.82 5.00
N ILE A 148 13.64 0.80 5.41
CA ILE A 148 13.88 0.06 6.65
C ILE A 148 15.19 -0.74 6.57
N VAL A 149 15.38 -1.50 5.49
CA VAL A 149 16.60 -2.30 5.28
C VAL A 149 17.83 -1.40 5.22
N GLN A 150 17.77 -0.28 4.51
CA GLN A 150 18.85 0.72 4.43
C GLN A 150 19.26 1.24 5.81
N GLN A 151 18.28 1.61 6.64
CA GLN A 151 18.55 2.15 7.97
C GLN A 151 19.13 1.10 8.93
N LEU A 152 18.64 -0.15 8.86
CA LEU A 152 19.05 -1.20 9.78
C LEU A 152 20.36 -1.88 9.42
N THR A 153 20.67 -2.01 8.13
CA THR A 153 21.90 -2.68 7.67
C THR A 153 23.09 -1.74 7.66
N GLN A 154 22.88 -0.45 7.36
CA GLN A 154 23.93 0.56 7.14
C GLN A 154 25.03 0.10 6.16
N ASN A 155 24.77 -0.95 5.38
CA ASN A 155 25.70 -1.56 4.43
C ASN A 155 25.00 -1.69 3.07
N PRO A 156 25.26 -0.75 2.14
CA PRO A 156 24.69 -0.74 0.79
C PRO A 156 24.84 -2.06 0.04
N ASP A 157 25.97 -2.74 0.21
CA ASP A 157 26.30 -3.97 -0.53
C ASP A 157 25.37 -5.14 -0.15
N ALA A 158 24.79 -5.11 1.06
CA ALA A 158 23.91 -6.17 1.54
C ALA A 158 22.51 -6.15 0.90
N TYR A 159 22.10 -5.02 0.30
CA TYR A 159 20.75 -4.87 -0.28
C TYR A 159 20.74 -4.26 -1.70
N ALA A 160 21.88 -3.79 -2.22
CA ALA A 160 21.99 -3.30 -3.60
C ALA A 160 21.46 -4.29 -4.66
N PRO A 161 21.76 -5.61 -4.60
CA PRO A 161 21.22 -6.57 -5.57
C PRO A 161 19.69 -6.67 -5.56
N VAL A 162 19.09 -6.47 -4.38
CA VAL A 162 17.63 -6.51 -4.21
C VAL A 162 17.00 -5.20 -4.70
N ILE A 163 17.64 -4.06 -4.48
CA ILE A 163 17.21 -2.77 -5.05
C ILE A 163 17.28 -2.82 -6.58
N ASP A 164 18.38 -3.30 -7.15
CA ASP A 164 18.53 -3.43 -8.61
C ASP A 164 17.48 -4.37 -9.20
N HIS A 165 17.16 -5.47 -8.50
CA HIS A 165 16.09 -6.37 -8.89
C HIS A 165 14.71 -5.70 -8.82
N ILE A 166 14.40 -4.94 -7.76
CA ILE A 166 13.14 -4.20 -7.62
C ILE A 166 13.01 -3.13 -8.72
N GLN A 167 14.08 -2.39 -8.98
CA GLN A 167 14.11 -1.37 -10.02
C GLN A 167 13.95 -1.98 -11.42
N SER A 168 14.57 -3.14 -11.68
CA SER A 168 14.39 -3.86 -12.95
C SER A 168 12.98 -4.43 -13.15
N ILE A 169 12.31 -4.90 -12.08
CA ILE A 169 10.88 -5.29 -12.14
C ILE A 169 10.00 -4.06 -12.40
N GLN A 170 10.30 -2.93 -11.76
CA GLN A 170 9.55 -1.68 -11.93
C GLN A 170 9.72 -1.08 -13.33
N SER A 171 10.90 -1.19 -13.94
CA SER A 171 11.16 -0.72 -15.31
C SER A 171 10.48 -1.62 -16.36
N GLN A 172 10.49 -2.94 -16.17
CA GLN A 172 9.83 -3.89 -17.08
C GLN A 172 8.30 -3.71 -17.19
N PHE A 173 7.64 -3.08 -16.21
CA PHE A 173 6.20 -2.81 -16.26
C PHE A 173 5.84 -1.53 -17.04
N HIS A 174 6.68 -0.50 -16.99
CA HIS A 174 6.51 0.71 -17.81
C HIS A 174 6.83 0.46 -19.28
N GLU A 175 7.81 -0.39 -19.58
CA GLU A 175 8.13 -0.74 -20.97
C GLU A 175 7.03 -1.53 -21.68
N LYS A 176 6.10 -2.17 -20.93
CA LYS A 176 5.02 -2.96 -21.53
C LYS A 176 3.79 -2.13 -21.87
N LEU A 177 3.45 -1.11 -21.07
CA LEU A 177 2.22 -0.32 -21.24
C LEU A 177 2.49 0.98 -21.98
N THR A 178 1.71 1.25 -23.03
CA THR A 178 1.73 2.55 -23.72
C THR A 178 1.13 3.65 -22.83
N PRO A 179 1.47 4.92 -23.06
CA PRO A 179 0.89 6.06 -22.34
C PRO A 179 -0.66 6.03 -22.29
N MET A 180 -1.30 5.65 -23.39
CA MET A 180 -2.76 5.58 -23.49
C MET A 180 -3.36 4.40 -22.70
N GLU A 181 -2.64 3.28 -22.61
CA GLU A 181 -3.02 2.15 -21.75
C GLU A 181 -2.93 2.54 -20.27
N VAL A 182 -1.85 3.25 -19.87
CA VAL A 182 -1.68 3.75 -18.49
C VAL A 182 -2.79 4.73 -18.11
N GLN A 183 -3.08 5.72 -18.96
CA GLN A 183 -4.14 6.69 -18.69
C GLN A 183 -5.52 6.03 -18.63
N SER A 184 -5.86 5.20 -19.62
CA SER A 184 -7.15 4.49 -19.65
C SER A 184 -7.34 3.65 -18.39
N LEU A 185 -6.29 2.95 -17.97
CA LEU A 185 -6.29 2.15 -16.76
C LEU A 185 -6.48 3.00 -15.51
N ALA A 186 -5.80 4.14 -15.39
CA ALA A 186 -5.94 5.02 -14.23
C ALA A 186 -7.36 5.60 -14.09
N PHE A 187 -7.99 6.02 -15.20
CA PHE A 187 -9.39 6.44 -15.20
C PHE A 187 -10.33 5.29 -14.77
N SER A 188 -10.10 4.08 -15.26
CA SER A 188 -10.87 2.90 -14.85
C SER A 188 -10.72 2.60 -13.36
N LEU A 189 -9.50 2.68 -12.82
CA LEU A 189 -9.21 2.47 -11.40
C LEU A 189 -9.87 3.52 -10.51
N CYS A 190 -9.88 4.79 -10.93
CA CYS A 190 -10.60 5.89 -10.30
C CYS A 190 -12.14 5.75 -10.34
N GLY A 191 -12.67 4.79 -11.09
CA GLY A 191 -14.11 4.52 -11.17
C GLY A 191 -14.84 5.30 -12.27
N PHE A 192 -14.12 5.89 -13.22
CA PHE A 192 -14.74 6.45 -14.42
C PHE A 192 -15.17 5.33 -15.37
N SER A 193 -16.37 5.44 -15.94
CA SER A 193 -16.85 4.54 -16.98
C SER A 193 -16.08 4.77 -18.29
N SER A 194 -16.01 3.77 -19.17
CA SER A 194 -15.37 3.92 -20.49
C SER A 194 -15.95 5.07 -21.31
N LYS A 195 -17.24 5.40 -21.12
CA LYS A 195 -17.89 6.56 -21.75
C LYS A 195 -17.36 7.90 -21.20
N GLN A 196 -17.12 7.98 -19.89
CA GLN A 196 -16.54 9.17 -19.26
C GLN A 196 -15.07 9.33 -19.64
N SER A 197 -14.28 8.25 -19.55
CA SER A 197 -12.87 8.26 -19.94
C SER A 197 -12.68 8.65 -21.41
N ALA A 198 -13.55 8.16 -22.30
CA ALA A 198 -13.56 8.53 -23.73
C ALA A 198 -13.73 10.04 -23.93
N SER A 199 -14.64 10.67 -23.18
CA SER A 199 -14.84 12.12 -23.20
C SER A 199 -13.62 12.89 -22.71
N TYR A 200 -12.97 12.42 -21.64
CA TYR A 200 -11.79 13.08 -21.07
C TYR A 200 -10.53 12.90 -21.91
N LEU A 201 -10.36 11.75 -22.56
CA LEU A 201 -9.18 11.43 -23.36
C LEU A 201 -9.36 11.74 -24.85
N LEU A 202 -10.52 12.27 -25.26
CA LEU A 202 -10.87 12.57 -26.66
C LEU A 202 -10.77 11.34 -27.58
N LEU A 203 -11.22 10.18 -27.07
CA LEU A 203 -11.18 8.90 -27.77
C LEU A 203 -12.59 8.32 -27.91
N SER A 204 -12.76 7.32 -28.79
CA SER A 204 -14.00 6.55 -28.81
C SER A 204 -14.09 5.62 -27.59
N ARG A 205 -15.32 5.34 -27.13
CA ARG A 205 -15.56 4.33 -26.07
C ARG A 205 -14.90 2.98 -26.40
N ARG A 206 -15.00 2.55 -27.66
CA ARG A 206 -14.43 1.27 -28.12
C ARG A 206 -12.90 1.28 -28.02
N THR A 207 -12.27 2.41 -28.33
CA THR A 207 -10.82 2.60 -28.21
C THR A 207 -10.36 2.51 -26.75
N ILE A 208 -11.10 3.11 -25.81
CA ILE A 208 -10.82 2.98 -24.38
C ILE A 208 -10.93 1.52 -23.91
N GLU A 209 -11.98 0.81 -24.33
CA GLU A 209 -12.17 -0.60 -23.99
C GLU A 209 -11.02 -1.47 -24.54
N THR A 210 -10.54 -1.19 -25.76
CA THR A 210 -9.35 -1.84 -26.34
C THR A 210 -8.08 -1.55 -25.53
N TYR A 211 -7.82 -0.30 -25.16
CA TYR A 211 -6.65 0.03 -24.34
C TYR A 211 -6.70 -0.64 -22.96
N LEU A 212 -7.86 -0.68 -22.32
CA LEU A 212 -8.04 -1.40 -21.06
C LEU A 212 -7.79 -2.90 -21.22
N GLN A 213 -8.28 -3.50 -22.29
CA GLN A 213 -8.06 -4.92 -22.57
C GLN A 213 -6.58 -5.23 -22.80
N GLN A 214 -5.88 -4.41 -23.58
CA GLN A 214 -4.44 -4.57 -23.82
C GLN A 214 -3.63 -4.34 -22.55
N ALA A 215 -4.01 -3.34 -21.75
CA ALA A 215 -3.38 -3.09 -20.46
C ALA A 215 -3.55 -4.30 -19.53
N HIS A 216 -4.76 -4.85 -19.43
CA HIS A 216 -5.03 -6.04 -18.64
C HIS A 216 -4.23 -7.26 -19.10
N LEU A 217 -4.14 -7.50 -20.40
CA LEU A 217 -3.34 -8.60 -20.99
C LEU A 217 -1.85 -8.46 -20.64
N LYS A 218 -1.30 -7.25 -20.79
CA LYS A 218 0.10 -6.95 -20.51
C LYS A 218 0.45 -7.03 -19.02
N ILE A 219 -0.51 -6.68 -18.16
CA ILE A 219 -0.40 -6.80 -16.70
C ILE A 219 -0.62 -8.26 -16.25
N GLY A 220 -1.30 -9.08 -17.05
CA GLY A 220 -1.66 -10.45 -16.70
C GLY A 220 -2.87 -10.56 -15.77
N CYS A 221 -3.80 -9.61 -15.81
CA CYS A 221 -5.06 -9.65 -15.06
C CYS A 221 -6.26 -9.77 -16.00
N ARG A 222 -7.37 -10.31 -15.50
CA ARG A 222 -8.65 -10.42 -16.22
C ARG A 222 -9.70 -9.44 -15.70
N THR A 223 -9.60 -9.04 -14.45
CA THR A 223 -10.58 -8.17 -13.79
C THR A 223 -9.94 -6.91 -13.22
N LYS A 224 -10.75 -5.86 -13.01
CA LYS A 224 -10.31 -4.65 -12.29
C LYS A 224 -9.79 -4.96 -10.88
N GLY A 225 -10.43 -5.93 -10.20
CA GLY A 225 -10.01 -6.39 -8.88
C GLY A 225 -8.63 -7.05 -8.90
N GLU A 226 -8.40 -7.95 -9.84
CA GLU A 226 -7.08 -8.57 -10.07
C GLU A 226 -6.04 -7.54 -10.48
N CYS A 227 -6.40 -6.55 -11.30
CA CYS A 227 -5.49 -5.48 -11.69
C CYS A 227 -5.05 -4.65 -10.48
N LEU A 228 -6.00 -4.25 -9.63
CA LEU A 228 -5.70 -3.60 -8.36
C LEU A 228 -4.82 -4.49 -7.49
N GLU A 229 -5.15 -5.76 -7.35
CA GLU A 229 -4.38 -6.71 -6.57
C GLU A 229 -2.94 -6.86 -7.09
N ILE A 230 -2.73 -6.95 -8.41
CA ILE A 230 -1.40 -7.00 -9.03
C ILE A 230 -0.64 -5.68 -8.85
N MET A 231 -1.31 -4.54 -8.96
CA MET A 231 -0.70 -3.22 -8.74
C MET A 231 -0.32 -2.98 -7.28
N TYR A 232 -1.18 -3.36 -6.34
CA TYR A 232 -0.86 -3.43 -4.91
C TYR A 232 0.24 -4.45 -4.67
N LYS A 233 0.28 -5.54 -5.44
CA LYS A 233 1.31 -6.56 -5.29
C LYS A 233 2.69 -6.07 -5.69
N ASN A 234 2.78 -5.21 -6.70
CA ASN A 234 4.06 -4.74 -7.24
C ASN A 234 4.45 -3.30 -6.82
N THR A 235 3.81 -2.76 -5.77
CA THR A 235 4.09 -1.38 -5.28
C THR A 235 3.84 -0.28 -6.31
N LEU A 236 3.14 -0.60 -7.40
CA LEU A 236 2.80 0.30 -8.51
C LEU A 236 1.67 1.27 -8.14
N ILE A 237 0.98 1.00 -7.03
CA ILE A 237 -0.12 1.83 -6.53
C ILE A 237 0.34 3.27 -6.32
N GLN A 238 1.56 3.52 -5.85
CA GLN A 238 2.03 4.89 -5.54
C GLN A 238 2.17 5.77 -6.78
N ARG A 239 2.61 5.21 -7.91
CA ARG A 239 2.69 5.92 -9.19
C ARG A 239 1.32 6.12 -9.82
N PHE A 240 0.46 5.09 -9.78
CA PHE A 240 -0.93 5.22 -10.23
C PHE A 240 -1.73 6.16 -9.34
N GLN A 241 -1.48 6.23 -8.04
CA GLN A 241 -2.14 7.14 -7.10
C GLN A 241 -1.84 8.61 -7.43
N ASN A 242 -0.61 8.95 -7.82
CA ASN A 242 -0.30 10.30 -8.27
C ASN A 242 -1.08 10.67 -9.55
N LEU A 243 -1.16 9.75 -10.52
CA LEU A 243 -1.93 9.97 -11.74
C LEU A 243 -3.45 10.02 -11.45
N CYS A 244 -3.95 9.12 -10.61
CA CYS A 244 -5.33 9.08 -10.14
C CYS A 244 -5.70 10.37 -9.38
N GLN A 245 -4.80 10.89 -8.53
CA GLN A 245 -4.99 12.14 -7.82
C GLN A 245 -5.02 13.32 -8.79
N GLN A 246 -4.14 13.37 -9.80
CA GLN A 246 -4.18 14.38 -10.86
C GLN A 246 -5.49 14.29 -11.68
N ILE A 247 -5.96 13.09 -11.98
CA ILE A 247 -7.25 12.85 -12.67
C ILE A 247 -8.43 13.32 -11.80
N ILE A 248 -8.39 13.08 -10.49
CA ILE A 248 -9.45 13.48 -9.56
C ILE A 248 -9.46 15.01 -9.39
N ASP A 249 -8.29 15.63 -9.24
CA ASP A 249 -8.15 17.07 -8.97
C ASP A 249 -8.39 17.91 -10.24
N ASN A 250 -7.96 17.42 -11.40
CA ASN A 250 -8.19 18.07 -12.69
C ASN A 250 -8.17 17.06 -13.85
N PRO A 251 -9.33 16.45 -14.17
CA PRO A 251 -9.44 15.41 -15.20
C PRO A 251 -8.95 15.85 -16.58
N ARG A 252 -8.97 17.16 -16.87
CA ARG A 252 -8.56 17.74 -18.16
C ARG A 252 -7.06 18.07 -18.24
N ALA A 253 -6.35 18.18 -17.12
CA ALA A 253 -4.92 18.50 -17.09
C ALA A 253 -4.01 17.30 -17.44
N VAL A 254 -4.52 16.07 -17.26
CA VAL A 254 -3.79 14.80 -17.43
C VAL A 254 -3.40 14.54 -18.89
N ILE A 255 -4.07 15.20 -19.84
CA ILE A 255 -3.74 15.14 -21.27
C ILE A 255 -2.34 15.72 -21.56
N ARG A 256 -1.82 16.62 -20.70
CA ARG A 256 -0.57 17.35 -20.96
C ARG A 256 0.68 16.79 -20.28
N SER A 257 0.56 15.95 -19.24
CA SER A 257 1.72 15.52 -18.45
C SER A 257 2.42 14.25 -18.94
N VAL A 258 1.76 13.43 -19.78
CA VAL A 258 2.33 12.14 -20.26
C VAL A 258 2.72 12.18 -21.73
N CYS A 259 2.31 13.21 -22.49
CA CYS A 259 2.68 13.36 -23.90
C CYS A 259 3.99 14.16 -24.11
N ASN A 260 4.64 14.60 -23.02
CA ASN A 260 5.84 15.45 -23.04
C ASN A 260 7.06 14.82 -22.33
N GLU A 261 7.02 13.51 -22.06
CA GLU A 261 8.20 12.68 -21.74
C GLU A 261 8.44 11.73 -22.91
#